data_AF-A0A259RGX5-F1
#
_entry.id   AF-A0A259RGX5-F1
#
_cell.length_a   1.000
_cell.length_b   1.000
_cell.length_c   1.000
_cell.angle_alpha   90.00
_cell.angle_beta   90.00
_cell.angle_gamma   90.00
#
_symmetry.space_group_name_H-M   'P 1'
#
loop_
_entity.id
_entity.type
_entity.pdbx_description
1 polymer ?
#
loop_
_entity_poly.entity_id
_entity_poly.type
_entity_poly.pdbx_seq_one_letter_code
_entity_poly.pdbx_strand_id
1 'polypeptide(L)'
;AQAVLAARIDPTQPAAVFASTSGDTNVLTDICAALATDDRLISPMRFHNSVHNAASGYWTIAQGNRQPTTAVALHNLTASAGLLEAAMQVVTEQVPVLLVIYDIPFPPPLDAAEPIATVFGVSFLLRPARTEHSVAQLALSLTAASESPVDTLTNPALEALRTGVAAARILPLLAALANERNGAKSATHTVTLDYVAPRVLTLDVTALKSTADNMRSHS
;
A
#
# COMPACT_ATOMS: atom_id res chain seq x y z
N ALA A 1 -5.10 8.86 -6.58
CA ALA A 1 -5.34 10.32 -6.74
C ALA A 1 -4.82 11.13 -5.54
N GLN A 2 -5.20 10.82 -4.30
CA GLN A 2 -4.85 11.64 -3.12
C GLN A 2 -3.33 11.79 -2.89
N ALA A 3 -2.54 10.71 -2.94
CA ALA A 3 -1.08 10.80 -2.74
C ALA A 3 -0.36 11.63 -3.83
N VAL A 4 -0.78 11.48 -5.10
CA VAL A 4 -0.25 12.26 -6.23
C VAL A 4 -0.56 13.76 -6.04
N LEU A 5 -1.80 14.08 -5.67
CA LEU A 5 -2.21 15.46 -5.38
C LEU A 5 -1.43 16.05 -4.20
N ALA A 6 -1.31 15.30 -3.10
CA ALA A 6 -0.59 15.73 -1.91
C ALA A 6 0.89 16.02 -2.18
N ALA A 7 1.51 15.23 -3.06
CA ALA A 7 2.90 15.38 -3.44
C ALA A 7 3.15 16.39 -4.57
N ARG A 8 2.09 16.96 -5.16
CA ARG A 8 2.13 17.89 -6.29
C ARG A 8 3.00 17.40 -7.46
N ILE A 9 2.81 16.13 -7.84
CA ILE A 9 3.45 15.57 -9.03
C ILE A 9 2.40 15.40 -10.15
N ASP A 10 2.84 15.56 -11.39
CA ASP A 10 2.04 15.18 -12.55
C ASP A 10 1.75 13.66 -12.51
N PRO A 11 0.47 13.23 -12.57
CA PRO A 11 0.09 11.83 -12.49
C PRO A 11 0.67 10.95 -13.60
N THR A 12 1.22 11.49 -14.69
CA THR A 12 1.88 10.71 -15.76
C THR A 12 3.34 10.36 -15.47
N GLN A 13 3.92 10.93 -14.41
CA GLN A 13 5.34 10.81 -14.10
C GLN A 13 5.72 9.59 -13.23
N PRO A 14 4.95 9.19 -12.20
CA PRO A 14 5.39 8.11 -11.35
C PRO A 14 5.16 6.74 -12.01
N ALA A 15 6.12 5.83 -11.82
CA ALA A 15 5.85 4.40 -11.91
C ALA A 15 4.86 4.00 -10.80
N ALA A 16 4.26 2.82 -10.89
CA ALA A 16 3.24 2.42 -9.91
C ALA A 16 3.38 0.98 -9.43
N VAL A 17 3.04 0.77 -8.16
CA VAL A 17 2.90 -0.54 -7.53
C VAL A 17 1.51 -0.64 -6.92
N PHE A 18 0.72 -1.61 -7.38
CA PHE A 18 -0.60 -1.90 -6.85
C PHE A 18 -0.54 -3.21 -6.06
N ALA A 19 -0.70 -3.10 -4.74
CA ALA A 19 -0.69 -4.23 -3.83
C ALA A 19 -2.10 -4.54 -3.37
N SER A 20 -2.59 -5.74 -3.69
CA SER A 20 -3.88 -6.22 -3.22
C SER A 20 -3.80 -7.72 -3.03
N THR A 21 -4.54 -8.26 -2.07
CA THR A 21 -4.55 -9.71 -1.85
C THR A 21 -5.24 -10.42 -3.00
N SER A 22 -6.41 -9.90 -3.39
CA SER A 22 -7.31 -10.58 -4.33
C SER A 22 -7.79 -9.69 -5.48
N GLY A 23 -7.42 -8.40 -5.52
CA GLY A 23 -7.85 -7.49 -6.59
C GLY A 23 -9.34 -7.20 -6.54
N ASP A 24 -10.04 -7.32 -7.67
CA ASP A 24 -11.50 -7.14 -7.73
C ASP A 24 -12.23 -8.44 -7.38
N THR A 25 -12.61 -8.56 -6.11
CA THR A 25 -13.30 -9.74 -5.57
C THR A 25 -14.70 -9.96 -6.16
N ASN A 26 -15.39 -8.92 -6.64
CA ASN A 26 -16.69 -9.09 -7.29
C ASN A 26 -16.53 -9.79 -8.64
N VAL A 27 -15.56 -9.35 -9.43
CA VAL A 27 -15.26 -9.95 -10.74
C VAL A 27 -14.80 -11.40 -10.56
N LEU A 28 -13.98 -11.67 -9.54
CA LEU A 28 -13.59 -13.04 -9.17
C LEU A 28 -14.79 -13.92 -8.82
N THR A 29 -15.69 -13.44 -7.95
CA THR A 29 -16.90 -14.19 -7.58
C THR A 29 -17.79 -14.46 -8.80
N ASP A 30 -18.02 -13.47 -9.66
CA ASP A 30 -18.82 -13.63 -10.88
C ASP A 30 -18.23 -14.70 -11.82
N ILE A 31 -16.89 -14.74 -11.95
CA ILE A 31 -16.20 -15.73 -12.78
C ILE A 31 -16.30 -17.12 -12.17
N CYS A 32 -16.06 -17.26 -10.87
CA CYS A 32 -16.22 -18.54 -10.17
C CYS A 32 -17.66 -19.06 -10.31
N ALA A 33 -18.66 -18.19 -10.16
CA ALA A 33 -20.06 -18.53 -10.35
C ALA A 33 -20.35 -19.00 -11.77
N ALA A 34 -19.85 -18.28 -12.79
CA ALA A 34 -20.01 -18.69 -14.19
C ALA A 34 -19.35 -20.05 -14.49
N LEU A 35 -18.15 -20.31 -13.95
CA LEU A 35 -17.42 -21.57 -14.14
C LEU A 35 -18.07 -22.76 -13.44
N ALA A 36 -18.85 -22.50 -12.39
CA ALA A 36 -19.62 -23.52 -11.68
C ALA A 36 -20.89 -23.96 -12.45
N THR A 37 -21.26 -23.28 -13.54
CA THR A 37 -22.37 -23.67 -14.42
C THR A 37 -21.91 -24.55 -15.58
N ASP A 38 -22.84 -25.24 -16.24
CA ASP A 38 -22.54 -26.11 -17.40
C ASP A 38 -22.15 -25.32 -18.65
N ASP A 39 -22.69 -24.10 -18.83
CA ASP A 39 -22.42 -23.26 -20.03
C ASP A 39 -21.02 -22.62 -19.99
N ARG A 40 -20.47 -22.37 -18.80
CA ARG A 40 -19.13 -21.78 -18.56
C ARG A 40 -18.82 -20.51 -19.38
N LEU A 41 -19.85 -19.79 -19.82
CA LEU A 41 -19.69 -18.61 -20.66
C LEU A 41 -19.21 -17.43 -19.80
N ILE A 42 -17.95 -17.05 -19.99
CA ILE A 42 -17.39 -15.82 -19.42
C ILE A 42 -17.28 -14.79 -20.54
N SER A 43 -17.90 -13.62 -20.33
CA SER A 43 -17.74 -12.47 -21.24
C SER A 43 -16.26 -12.06 -21.34
N PRO A 44 -15.71 -11.83 -22.56
CA PRO A 44 -14.35 -11.35 -22.73
C PRO A 44 -14.02 -10.09 -21.92
N MET A 45 -15.01 -9.20 -21.74
CA MET A 45 -14.85 -7.98 -20.94
C MET A 45 -14.66 -8.29 -19.45
N ARG A 46 -15.39 -9.28 -18.92
CA ARG A 46 -15.24 -9.72 -17.52
C ARG A 46 -13.89 -10.40 -17.28
N PHE A 47 -13.44 -11.19 -18.24
CA PHE A 47 -12.12 -11.83 -18.16
C PHE A 47 -10.97 -10.81 -18.15
N HIS A 48 -11.07 -9.71 -18.92
CA HIS A 48 -10.05 -8.65 -18.85
C HIS A 48 -10.01 -7.93 -17.50
N ASN A 49 -11.12 -7.91 -16.76
CA ASN A 49 -11.20 -7.28 -15.44
C ASN A 49 -10.81 -8.22 -14.29
N SER A 50 -10.59 -9.49 -14.57
CA SER A 50 -10.32 -10.49 -13.53
C SER A 50 -8.83 -10.64 -13.21
N VAL A 51 -7.96 -10.09 -14.06
CA VAL A 51 -6.53 -10.09 -13.79
C VAL A 51 -6.23 -9.13 -12.65
N HIS A 52 -5.30 -9.54 -11.78
CA HIS A 52 -4.95 -8.79 -10.56
C HIS A 52 -4.48 -7.35 -10.85
N ASN A 53 -3.90 -7.13 -12.03
CA ASN A 53 -3.45 -5.82 -12.51
C ASN A 53 -4.58 -4.97 -13.14
N ALA A 54 -5.85 -5.38 -13.13
CA ALA A 54 -6.94 -4.62 -13.75
C ALA A 54 -7.04 -3.20 -13.16
N ALA A 55 -7.00 -3.06 -11.82
CA ALA A 55 -7.05 -1.75 -11.16
C ALA A 55 -5.91 -0.83 -11.59
N SER A 56 -4.72 -1.40 -11.80
CA SER A 56 -3.54 -0.65 -12.20
C SER A 56 -3.63 -0.23 -13.68
N GLY A 57 -4.15 -1.11 -14.56
CA GLY A 57 -4.45 -0.79 -15.96
C GLY A 57 -5.50 0.32 -16.12
N TYR A 58 -6.59 0.28 -15.34
CA TYR A 58 -7.58 1.35 -15.36
C TYR A 58 -7.02 2.67 -14.89
N TRP A 59 -6.18 2.66 -13.85
CA TRP A 59 -5.54 3.87 -13.37
C TRP A 59 -4.60 4.48 -14.41
N THR A 60 -3.75 3.69 -15.07
CA THR A 60 -2.81 4.19 -16.07
C THR A 60 -3.53 4.80 -17.27
N ILE A 61 -4.59 4.15 -17.78
CA ILE A 61 -5.42 4.69 -18.86
C ILE A 61 -6.07 6.02 -18.43
N ALA A 62 -6.70 6.05 -17.26
CA ALA A 62 -7.41 7.23 -16.77
C ALA A 62 -6.49 8.43 -16.55
N GLN A 63 -5.24 8.18 -16.15
CA GLN A 63 -4.25 9.24 -15.95
C GLN A 63 -3.41 9.54 -17.20
N GLY A 64 -3.52 8.76 -18.28
CA GLY A 64 -2.59 8.85 -19.40
C GLY A 64 -1.15 8.50 -19.02
N ASN A 65 -0.95 7.72 -17.95
CA ASN A 65 0.36 7.34 -17.45
C ASN A 65 0.90 6.14 -18.25
N ARG A 66 2.13 6.26 -18.77
CA ARG A 66 2.80 5.21 -19.57
C ARG A 66 4.03 4.62 -18.88
N GLN A 67 4.21 4.89 -17.59
CA GLN A 67 5.31 4.39 -16.78
C GLN A 67 5.09 2.92 -16.39
N PRO A 68 6.16 2.20 -16.01
CA PRO A 68 6.05 0.83 -15.52
C PRO A 68 5.06 0.71 -14.37
N THR A 69 4.27 -0.37 -14.37
CA THR A 69 3.32 -0.67 -13.31
C THR A 69 3.40 -2.14 -12.91
N THR A 70 3.57 -2.40 -11.61
CA THR A 70 3.62 -3.74 -11.03
C THR A 70 2.37 -3.99 -10.19
N ALA A 71 1.83 -5.22 -10.26
CA ALA A 71 0.79 -5.68 -9.37
C ALA A 71 1.35 -6.77 -8.44
N VAL A 72 1.14 -6.64 -7.13
CA VAL A 72 1.75 -7.50 -6.09
C VAL A 72 0.68 -8.06 -5.18
N ALA A 73 0.78 -9.35 -4.87
CA ALA A 73 -0.03 -10.03 -3.88
C ALA A 73 0.85 -10.98 -3.07
N LEU A 74 0.68 -10.99 -1.74
CA LEU A 74 1.33 -11.93 -0.85
C LEU A 74 0.43 -12.29 0.33
N HIS A 75 -0.87 -12.49 0.04
CA HIS A 75 -1.90 -12.77 1.06
C HIS A 75 -1.83 -11.74 2.20
N ASN A 76 -1.77 -12.18 3.46
CA ASN A 76 -1.62 -11.31 4.62
C ASN A 76 -0.38 -10.38 4.56
N LEU A 77 0.68 -10.74 3.82
CA LEU A 77 1.91 -9.96 3.74
C LEU A 77 1.90 -8.95 2.57
N THR A 78 0.78 -8.81 1.86
CA THR A 78 0.64 -7.96 0.66
C THR A 78 1.07 -6.52 0.91
N ALA A 79 0.69 -5.94 2.05
CA ALA A 79 1.03 -4.56 2.39
C ALA A 79 2.55 -4.34 2.45
N SER A 80 3.26 -5.19 3.19
CA SER A 80 4.71 -5.13 3.35
C SER A 80 5.43 -5.47 2.04
N ALA A 81 4.94 -6.44 1.27
CA ALA A 81 5.49 -6.79 -0.04
C ALA A 81 5.37 -5.63 -1.04
N GLY A 82 4.21 -4.98 -1.11
CA GLY A 82 3.99 -3.80 -1.94
C GLY A 82 4.89 -2.63 -1.55
N LEU A 83 5.06 -2.39 -0.24
CA LEU A 83 5.95 -1.35 0.26
C LEU A 83 7.41 -1.60 -0.09
N LEU A 84 7.89 -2.83 0.10
CA LEU A 84 9.25 -3.22 -0.25
C LEU A 84 9.49 -3.12 -1.76
N GLU A 85 8.57 -3.60 -2.58
CA GLU A 85 8.64 -3.48 -4.05
C GLU A 85 8.74 -2.02 -4.49
N ALA A 86 7.85 -1.16 -3.99
CA ALA A 86 7.86 0.26 -4.34
C ALA A 86 9.15 0.95 -3.90
N ALA A 87 9.65 0.64 -2.69
CA ALA A 87 10.90 1.20 -2.20
C ALA A 87 12.11 0.73 -3.02
N MET A 88 12.16 -0.55 -3.41
CA MET A 88 13.20 -1.08 -4.30
C MET A 88 13.19 -0.33 -5.63
N GLN A 89 12.04 -0.20 -6.29
CA GLN A 89 11.94 0.54 -7.55
C GLN A 89 12.40 2.00 -7.43
N VAL A 90 12.03 2.70 -6.34
CA VAL A 90 12.50 4.08 -6.11
C VAL A 90 14.02 4.15 -6.02
N VAL A 91 14.64 3.22 -5.30
CA VAL A 91 16.08 3.23 -5.04
C VAL A 91 16.88 2.74 -6.26
N THR A 92 16.40 1.72 -6.99
CA THR A 92 17.12 1.17 -8.14
C THR A 92 16.96 2.04 -9.37
N GLU A 93 15.73 2.47 -9.67
CA GLU A 93 15.43 3.22 -10.90
C GLU A 93 15.56 4.73 -10.72
N GLN A 94 15.67 5.23 -9.48
CA GLN A 94 15.75 6.65 -9.17
C GLN A 94 14.56 7.46 -9.74
N VAL A 95 13.37 6.85 -9.75
CA VAL A 95 12.12 7.48 -10.19
C VAL A 95 11.10 7.58 -9.04
N PRO A 96 10.14 8.53 -9.10
CA PRO A 96 9.01 8.53 -8.18
C PRO A 96 8.11 7.31 -8.42
N VAL A 97 7.62 6.71 -7.34
CA VAL A 97 6.73 5.53 -7.39
C VAL A 97 5.47 5.79 -6.57
N LEU A 98 4.31 5.58 -7.20
CA LEU A 98 3.01 5.53 -6.53
C LEU A 98 2.76 4.10 -6.02
N LEU A 99 2.74 3.93 -4.71
CA LEU A 99 2.26 2.71 -4.08
C LEU A 99 0.78 2.86 -3.75
N VAL A 100 -0.05 1.91 -4.18
CA VAL A 100 -1.46 1.78 -3.82
C VAL A 100 -1.64 0.42 -3.16
N ILE A 101 -2.13 0.39 -1.92
CA ILE A 101 -2.42 -0.84 -1.19
C ILE A 101 -3.92 -0.87 -0.91
N TYR A 102 -4.62 -1.92 -1.32
CA TYR A 102 -6.07 -1.99 -1.16
C TYR A 102 -6.58 -3.42 -1.08
N ASP A 103 -7.71 -3.60 -0.40
CA ASP A 103 -8.48 -4.83 -0.39
C ASP A 103 -9.98 -4.50 -0.29
N ILE A 104 -10.80 -5.33 -0.94
CA ILE A 104 -12.26 -5.26 -0.88
C ILE A 104 -12.81 -6.64 -0.47
N PRO A 105 -13.91 -6.72 0.32
CA PRO A 105 -14.48 -8.00 0.72
C PRO A 105 -14.99 -8.82 -0.46
N PHE A 106 -14.91 -10.15 -0.36
CA PHE A 106 -15.61 -11.03 -1.27
C PHE A 106 -17.13 -10.97 -1.05
N PRO A 107 -17.94 -11.04 -2.10
CA PRO A 107 -19.33 -11.44 -1.97
C PRO A 107 -19.45 -12.91 -1.53
N PRO A 108 -20.53 -13.28 -0.82
CA PRO A 108 -20.84 -14.67 -0.57
C PRO A 108 -20.95 -15.48 -1.87
N PRO A 109 -20.52 -16.76 -1.88
CA PRO A 109 -20.05 -17.55 -0.74
C PRO A 109 -18.52 -17.53 -0.52
N LEU A 110 -17.76 -16.77 -1.33
CA LEU A 110 -16.29 -16.80 -1.28
C LEU A 110 -15.71 -16.07 -0.08
N ASP A 111 -16.48 -15.20 0.56
CA ASP A 111 -16.15 -14.57 1.84
C ASP A 111 -15.84 -15.57 2.96
N ALA A 112 -16.43 -16.77 2.90
CA ALA A 112 -16.15 -17.85 3.85
C ALA A 112 -14.74 -18.44 3.69
N ALA A 113 -14.15 -18.38 2.49
CA ALA A 113 -12.82 -18.94 2.21
C ALA A 113 -11.69 -17.95 2.49
N GLU A 114 -11.92 -16.67 2.19
CA GLU A 114 -10.96 -15.58 2.45
C GLU A 114 -11.68 -14.39 3.08
N PRO A 115 -11.83 -14.37 4.42
CA PRO A 115 -12.53 -13.30 5.12
C PRO A 115 -11.72 -12.00 5.05
N ILE A 116 -12.32 -10.96 4.47
CA ILE A 116 -11.80 -9.60 4.50
C ILE A 116 -12.84 -8.75 5.22
N ALA A 117 -12.50 -8.22 6.39
CA ALA A 117 -13.46 -7.64 7.32
C ALA A 117 -14.21 -6.41 6.75
N THR A 118 -13.54 -5.61 5.93
CA THR A 118 -14.10 -4.41 5.32
C THR A 118 -13.24 -3.92 4.15
N VAL A 119 -13.73 -2.93 3.42
CA VAL A 119 -12.96 -2.23 2.38
C VAL A 119 -11.87 -1.39 3.04
N PHE A 120 -10.64 -1.50 2.52
CA PHE A 120 -9.51 -0.67 2.94
C PHE A 120 -8.68 -0.22 1.73
N GLY A 121 -8.17 1.01 1.79
CA GLY A 121 -7.27 1.53 0.77
C GLY A 121 -6.35 2.61 1.32
N VAL A 122 -5.08 2.57 0.93
CA VAL A 122 -4.09 3.61 1.21
C VAL A 122 -3.19 3.80 -0.02
N SER A 123 -2.62 5.00 -0.15
CA SER A 123 -1.60 5.27 -1.16
C SER A 123 -0.47 6.12 -0.62
N PHE A 124 0.75 5.85 -1.09
CA PHE A 124 1.96 6.62 -0.80
C PHE A 124 2.60 7.05 -2.11
N LEU A 125 3.14 8.26 -2.16
CA LEU A 125 4.09 8.64 -3.20
C LEU A 125 5.49 8.63 -2.61
N LEU A 126 6.31 7.70 -3.07
CA LEU A 126 7.71 7.56 -2.67
C LEU A 126 8.60 8.25 -3.72
N ARG A 127 9.65 8.93 -3.28
CA ARG A 127 10.59 9.63 -4.16
C ARG A 127 12.03 9.36 -3.71
N PRO A 128 13.00 9.31 -4.63
CA PRO A 128 14.41 9.08 -4.29
C PRO A 128 15.02 10.29 -3.58
N ALA A 129 14.51 11.49 -3.85
CA ALA A 129 14.96 12.74 -3.25
C ALA A 129 13.82 13.47 -2.53
N ARG A 130 14.15 14.10 -1.40
CA ARG A 130 13.25 14.95 -0.62
C ARG A 130 12.76 16.14 -1.45
N THR A 131 11.51 16.50 -1.27
CA THR A 131 10.91 17.73 -1.79
C THR A 131 10.23 18.52 -0.68
N GLU A 132 9.75 19.72 -0.99
CA GLU A 132 8.99 20.56 -0.04
C GLU A 132 7.64 19.93 0.38
N HIS A 133 7.14 18.95 -0.37
CA HIS A 133 5.92 18.20 -0.07
C HIS A 133 6.19 16.85 0.62
N SER A 134 7.45 16.50 0.87
CA SER A 134 7.81 15.27 1.57
C SER A 134 7.46 15.38 3.05
N VAL A 135 6.71 14.40 3.56
CA VAL A 135 6.24 14.36 4.97
C VAL A 135 7.18 13.57 5.90
N ALA A 136 7.88 12.58 5.36
CA ALA A 136 8.81 11.74 6.10
C ALA A 136 9.87 11.16 5.16
N GLN A 137 10.99 10.75 5.75
CA GLN A 137 11.97 9.86 5.15
C GLN A 137 11.78 8.46 5.74
N LEU A 138 11.90 7.43 4.89
CA LEU A 138 11.82 6.03 5.28
C LEU A 138 13.15 5.34 4.96
N ALA A 139 13.66 4.55 5.90
CA ALA A 139 14.72 3.58 5.63
C ALA A 139 14.22 2.18 5.97
N LEU A 140 14.26 1.27 5.00
CA LEU A 140 13.69 -0.07 5.12
C LEU A 140 14.80 -1.10 5.33
N SER A 141 14.54 -2.10 6.16
CA SER A 141 15.45 -3.23 6.39
C SER A 141 14.68 -4.53 6.61
N LEU A 142 15.30 -5.65 6.25
CA LEU A 142 14.78 -6.99 6.58
C LEU A 142 15.54 -7.56 7.78
N THR A 143 14.95 -7.50 8.96
CA THR A 143 15.56 -8.01 10.21
C THR A 143 15.00 -9.39 10.57
N ALA A 144 15.66 -10.07 11.52
CA ALA A 144 15.14 -11.33 12.02
C ALA A 144 13.91 -11.08 12.91
N ALA A 145 12.84 -11.86 12.74
CA ALA A 145 11.61 -11.71 13.53
C ALA A 145 11.85 -11.88 15.05
N SER A 146 12.91 -12.57 15.45
CA SER A 146 13.32 -12.72 16.85
C SER A 146 13.87 -11.44 17.47
N GLU A 147 14.35 -10.50 16.66
CA GLU A 147 14.96 -9.25 17.11
C GLU A 147 13.98 -8.08 17.12
N SER A 148 12.92 -8.16 16.30
CA SER A 148 11.95 -7.09 16.12
C SER A 148 10.54 -7.70 16.00
N PRO A 149 9.74 -7.72 17.08
CA PRO A 149 8.36 -8.18 16.99
C PRO A 149 7.55 -7.21 16.13
N VAL A 150 6.55 -7.74 15.42
CA VAL A 150 5.64 -6.93 14.59
C VAL A 150 4.83 -5.98 15.49
N ASP A 151 4.75 -4.72 15.08
CA ASP A 151 4.03 -3.70 15.84
C ASP A 151 2.52 -3.89 15.76
N THR A 152 1.87 -3.53 16.86
CA THR A 152 0.41 -3.55 17.02
C THR A 152 -0.08 -2.14 17.35
N LEU A 153 -1.40 -1.95 17.25
CA LEU A 153 -2.04 -0.68 17.54
C LEU A 153 -2.70 -0.73 18.93
N THR A 154 -2.50 0.32 19.72
CA THR A 154 -3.12 0.44 21.05
C THR A 154 -4.62 0.68 20.98
N ASN A 155 -5.12 1.27 19.88
CA ASN A 155 -6.54 1.44 19.64
C ASN A 155 -7.16 0.10 19.17
N PRO A 156 -8.10 -0.49 19.93
CA PRO A 156 -8.65 -1.80 19.59
C PRO A 156 -9.38 -1.87 18.24
N ALA A 157 -10.05 -0.80 17.83
CA ALA A 157 -10.76 -0.76 16.55
C ALA A 157 -9.78 -0.74 15.36
N LEU A 158 -8.66 0.00 15.50
CA LEU A 158 -7.61 0.00 14.48
C LEU A 158 -6.86 -1.34 14.44
N GLU A 159 -6.64 -1.98 15.60
CA GLU A 159 -6.00 -3.30 15.65
C GLU A 159 -6.89 -4.40 15.05
N ALA A 160 -8.21 -4.35 15.28
CA ALA A 160 -9.17 -5.22 14.62
C ALA A 160 -9.14 -5.02 13.10
N LEU A 161 -9.04 -3.77 12.62
CA LEU A 161 -8.88 -3.48 11.20
C LEU A 161 -7.55 -4.03 10.65
N ARG A 162 -6.43 -3.80 11.36
CA ARG A 162 -5.08 -4.27 10.99
C ARG A 162 -5.03 -5.77 10.81
N THR A 163 -5.68 -6.51 11.70
CA THR A 163 -5.69 -7.98 11.68
C THR A 163 -6.75 -8.57 10.74
N GLY A 164 -7.86 -7.85 10.51
CA GLY A 164 -8.98 -8.30 9.68
C GLY A 164 -8.88 -7.97 8.19
N VAL A 165 -7.90 -7.15 7.77
CA VAL A 165 -7.67 -6.81 6.36
C VAL A 165 -6.17 -6.79 6.07
N ALA A 166 -5.71 -7.59 5.10
CA ALA A 166 -4.28 -7.70 4.76
C ALA A 166 -3.67 -6.36 4.34
N ALA A 167 -4.35 -5.58 3.51
CA ALA A 167 -3.94 -4.22 3.15
C ALA A 167 -3.82 -3.28 4.37
N ALA A 168 -4.59 -3.49 5.43
CA ALA A 168 -4.57 -2.68 6.64
C ALA A 168 -3.41 -3.03 7.58
N ARG A 169 -2.62 -4.08 7.31
CA ARG A 169 -1.41 -4.39 8.09
C ARG A 169 -0.35 -3.29 8.02
N ILE A 170 -0.49 -2.34 7.10
CA ILE A 170 0.29 -1.10 7.00
C ILE A 170 -0.02 -0.06 8.09
N LEU A 171 -1.09 -0.23 8.87
CA LEU A 171 -1.56 0.78 9.83
C LEU A 171 -0.50 1.23 10.88
N PRO A 172 0.41 0.38 11.39
CA PRO A 172 1.48 0.85 12.28
C PRO A 172 2.34 1.96 11.65
N LEU A 173 2.65 1.86 10.35
CA LEU A 173 3.36 2.91 9.62
C LEU A 173 2.53 4.21 9.54
N LEU A 174 1.22 4.10 9.28
CA LEU A 174 0.34 5.26 9.24
C LEU A 174 0.22 5.94 10.60
N ALA A 175 0.17 5.17 11.69
CA ALA A 175 0.16 5.69 13.05
C ALA A 175 1.46 6.45 13.37
N ALA A 176 2.62 5.90 13.00
CA ALA A 176 3.90 6.58 13.15
C ALA A 176 3.94 7.90 12.38
N LEU A 177 3.55 7.89 11.10
CA LEU A 177 3.49 9.10 10.26
C LEU A 177 2.52 10.16 10.81
N ALA A 178 1.39 9.75 11.38
CA ALA A 178 0.41 10.67 11.96
C ALA A 178 0.91 11.29 13.28
N ASN A 179 1.54 10.50 14.15
CA ASN A 179 2.08 10.98 15.43
C ASN A 179 3.19 12.01 15.23
N GLU A 180 4.09 11.75 14.29
CA GLU A 180 5.16 12.67 13.92
C GLU A 180 4.63 14.01 13.39
N ARG A 181 3.55 13.98 12.61
CA ARG A 181 2.91 15.22 12.11
C ARG A 181 2.28 16.05 13.23
N ASN A 182 1.89 15.43 14.34
CA ASN A 182 1.20 16.09 15.45
C ASN A 182 2.15 16.65 16.53
N GLY A 183 3.44 16.75 16.25
CA GLY A 183 4.40 17.47 17.12
C GLY A 183 5.05 16.62 18.20
N ALA A 184 5.02 15.29 18.08
CA ALA A 184 6.04 14.47 18.74
C ALA A 184 7.41 14.90 18.21
N LYS A 185 8.41 15.01 19.09
CA LYS A 185 9.76 15.51 18.76
C LYS A 185 10.28 14.87 17.47
N SER A 186 11.02 15.64 16.66
CA SER A 186 11.78 15.20 15.47
C SER A 186 12.69 14.02 15.80
N ALA A 187 12.11 12.83 15.89
CA ALA A 187 12.75 11.61 16.33
C ALA A 187 12.50 10.57 15.24
N THR A 188 13.52 9.78 14.96
CA THR A 188 13.33 8.59 14.13
C THR A 188 12.58 7.56 14.96
N HIS A 189 11.47 7.06 14.43
CA HIS A 189 10.68 6.00 15.04
C HIS A 189 10.79 4.75 14.17
N THR A 190 11.22 3.64 14.76
CA THR A 190 11.27 2.35 14.07
C THR A 190 9.91 1.68 14.15
N VAL A 191 9.36 1.30 13.00
CA VAL A 191 8.12 0.53 12.84
C VAL A 191 8.46 -0.86 12.29
N THR A 192 7.87 -1.90 12.85
CA THR A 192 8.04 -3.28 12.37
C THR A 192 6.73 -3.81 11.79
N LEU A 193 6.76 -4.19 10.52
CA LEU A 193 5.67 -4.85 9.81
C LEU A 193 5.99 -6.33 9.57
N ASP A 194 4.96 -7.14 9.47
CA ASP A 194 5.10 -8.56 9.16
C ASP A 194 5.63 -8.77 7.74
N TYR A 195 6.47 -9.80 7.58
CA TYR A 195 6.99 -10.21 6.29
C TYR A 195 7.23 -11.73 6.27
N VAL A 196 7.82 -12.24 5.19
CA VAL A 196 8.07 -13.67 5.00
C VAL A 196 9.04 -14.18 6.06
N ALA A 197 8.57 -15.12 6.89
CA ALA A 197 9.39 -15.76 7.90
C ALA A 197 10.67 -16.37 7.29
N PRO A 198 11.82 -16.26 7.97
CA PRO A 198 12.02 -15.78 9.35
C PRO A 198 12.27 -14.26 9.46
N ARG A 199 11.94 -13.48 8.42
CA ARG A 199 12.21 -12.03 8.37
C ARG A 199 10.95 -11.22 8.66
N VAL A 200 11.16 -10.02 9.19
CA VAL A 200 10.16 -8.93 9.27
C VAL A 200 10.68 -7.72 8.50
N LEU A 201 9.78 -6.81 8.13
CA LEU A 201 10.14 -5.55 7.49
C LEU A 201 10.19 -4.45 8.55
N THR A 202 11.38 -3.94 8.84
CA THR A 202 11.55 -2.78 9.74
C THR A 202 11.70 -1.51 8.92
N LEU A 203 11.14 -0.42 9.45
CA LEU A 203 11.13 0.90 8.84
C LEU A 203 11.54 1.94 9.86
N ASP A 204 12.66 2.60 9.63
CA ASP A 204 12.99 3.82 10.35
C ASP A 204 12.27 4.99 9.68
N VAL A 205 11.31 5.56 10.40
CA VAL A 205 10.47 6.69 9.97
C VAL A 205 11.00 7.96 10.59
N THR A 206 11.55 8.85 9.77
CA THR A 206 12.02 10.18 10.21
C THR A 206 11.11 11.25 9.67
N ALA A 207 10.41 11.96 10.56
CA ALA A 207 9.56 13.08 10.20
C ALA A 207 10.35 14.21 9.53
N LEU A 208 9.77 14.81 8.49
CA LEU A 208 10.35 15.97 7.84
C LEU A 208 9.53 17.21 8.23
N LYS A 209 10.21 18.20 8.83
CA LYS A 209 9.61 19.53 9.03
C LYS A 209 9.25 20.14 7.69
N SER A 210 8.07 20.75 7.61
CA SER A 210 7.69 21.54 6.43
C SER A 210 8.72 22.65 6.22
N THR A 211 9.13 22.89 4.98
CA THR A 211 9.99 24.03 4.62
C THR A 211 9.36 25.38 5.02
N ALA A 212 8.03 25.45 5.16
CA ALA A 212 7.32 26.63 5.64
C ALA A 212 7.54 26.94 7.14
N ASP A 213 7.82 25.92 7.97
CA ASP A 213 8.11 26.12 9.41
C ASP A 213 9.53 26.64 9.64
N ASN A 214 10.49 26.28 8.78
CA ASN A 214 11.87 26.78 8.88
C ASN A 214 11.99 28.29 8.61
N MET A 215 11.07 28.89 7.85
CA MET A 215 11.04 30.34 7.64
C MET A 215 10.48 31.12 8.84
N ARG A 216 9.74 30.47 9.75
CA ARG A 216 9.15 31.10 10.95
C ARG A 216 10.05 31.00 12.18
N SER A 217 11.11 30.19 12.15
CA SER A 217 12.08 30.09 13.26
C SER A 217 13.25 31.08 13.17
N HIS A 218 13.27 31.94 12.15
CA HIS A 218 14.32 32.95 11.92
C HIS A 218 13.79 34.38 11.82
N SER A 219 12.57 34.61 12.32
CA SER A 219 11.91 35.91 12.44
C SER A 219 11.46 36.11 13.88
#